data_AF-A0A2V4QPK7-F1
#
_entry.id   AF-A0A2V4QPK7-F1
#
_cell.length_a   1.000
_cell.length_b   1.000
_cell.length_c   1.000
_cell.angle_alpha   90.00
_cell.angle_beta   90.00
_cell.angle_gamma   90.00
#
_symmetry.space_group_name_H-M   'P 1'
#
loop_
_entity.id
_entity.type
_entity.pdbx_description
1 polymer ?
#
loop_
_entity_poly.entity_id
_entity_poly.type
_entity_poly.pdbx_seq_one_letter_code
_entity_poly.pdbx_strand_id
1 'polypeptide(L)'
;MGDSLKTLFSWFPVIRMLYQSVSEREFDDFLDRHIEECVQRMEAEAHHLSEDCEEKLSAFLAASLSMPGLSVVREGYSNGHVDLTIKSESIKRRERRLAEAKIYAGPAYHAKAIEQLVSRYSTGRQSRGYVIEYFKKPGISELVVKLRTKADRDFPVHQEGATCNHKMKWAYISDHRHTSQELVRVIHINVNVHR
;
A
#
# COMPACT_ATOMS: atom_id res chain seq x y z
N MET A 1 7.63 -21.55 27.74
CA MET A 1 7.61 -20.87 26.41
C MET A 1 6.20 -20.73 25.83
N GLY A 2 5.29 -21.70 25.98
CA GLY A 2 3.93 -21.61 25.43
C GLY A 2 3.07 -20.46 25.98
N ASP A 3 3.19 -20.11 27.26
CA ASP A 3 2.40 -19.02 27.87
C ASP A 3 2.90 -17.64 27.46
N SER A 4 4.21 -17.42 27.35
CA SER A 4 4.77 -16.11 27.01
C SER A 4 4.40 -15.66 25.59
N LEU A 5 4.35 -16.58 24.61
CA LEU A 5 3.92 -16.27 23.24
C LEU A 5 2.41 -16.01 23.15
N LYS A 6 1.59 -16.76 23.91
CA LYS A 6 0.15 -16.50 23.99
C LYS A 6 -0.13 -15.12 24.57
N THR A 7 0.56 -14.74 25.63
CA THR A 7 0.45 -13.40 26.23
C THR A 7 0.89 -12.31 25.25
N LEU A 8 2.04 -12.48 24.58
CA LEU A 8 2.52 -11.54 23.56
C LEU A 8 1.47 -11.34 22.45
N PHE A 9 0.93 -12.43 21.90
CA PHE A 9 -0.09 -12.37 20.85
C PHE A 9 -1.44 -11.83 21.33
N SER A 10 -1.73 -11.91 22.63
CA SER A 10 -2.90 -11.26 23.23
C SER A 10 -2.72 -9.74 23.32
N TRP A 11 -1.50 -9.27 23.60
CA TRP A 11 -1.21 -7.84 23.71
C TRP A 11 -0.98 -7.17 22.36
N PHE A 12 -0.46 -7.92 21.38
CA PHE A 12 -0.12 -7.42 20.05
C PHE A 12 -0.84 -8.23 18.96
N PRO A 13 -2.15 -7.98 18.72
CA PRO A 13 -2.94 -8.74 17.77
C PRO A 13 -2.42 -8.63 16.33
N VAL A 14 -1.81 -7.50 15.95
CA VAL A 14 -1.21 -7.29 14.62
C VAL A 14 0.00 -8.19 14.40
N ILE A 15 0.89 -8.32 15.39
CA ILE A 15 2.00 -9.30 15.36
C ILE A 15 1.45 -10.71 15.22
N ARG A 16 0.42 -11.07 16.00
CA ARG A 16 -0.21 -12.39 15.92
C ARG A 16 -0.69 -12.70 14.50
N MET A 17 -1.37 -11.77 13.83
CA MET A 17 -1.89 -11.96 12.46
C MET A 17 -0.76 -12.28 11.48
N LEU A 18 0.35 -11.52 11.52
CA LEU A 18 1.52 -11.77 10.68
C LEU A 18 2.12 -13.16 10.93
N TYR A 19 2.32 -13.55 12.18
CA TYR A 19 2.93 -14.85 12.54
C TYR A 19 1.99 -16.05 12.29
N GLN A 20 0.69 -15.83 12.27
CA GLN A 20 -0.31 -16.88 12.06
C GLN A 20 -0.71 -17.04 10.60
N SER A 21 -0.49 -16.03 9.76
CA SER A 21 -0.77 -16.07 8.33
C SER A 21 -0.10 -17.27 7.64
N VAL A 22 -0.91 -18.04 6.91
CA VAL A 22 -0.49 -19.17 6.07
C VAL A 22 -0.94 -19.02 4.62
N SER A 23 -1.70 -17.97 4.31
CA SER A 23 -2.22 -17.66 2.99
C SER A 23 -1.92 -16.22 2.56
N GLU A 24 -1.89 -15.99 1.24
CA GLU A 24 -1.81 -14.63 0.67
C GLU A 24 -2.88 -13.71 1.24
N ARG A 25 -4.12 -14.22 1.35
CA ARG A 25 -5.26 -13.45 1.86
C ARG A 25 -5.08 -13.03 3.31
N GLU A 26 -4.65 -13.93 4.19
CA GLU A 26 -4.41 -13.59 5.60
C GLU A 26 -3.24 -12.61 5.75
N PHE A 27 -2.21 -12.72 4.90
CA PHE A 27 -1.12 -11.76 4.88
C PHE A 27 -1.60 -10.39 4.41
N ASP A 28 -2.43 -10.34 3.36
CA ASP A 28 -3.04 -9.12 2.85
C ASP A 28 -3.97 -8.46 3.89
N ASP A 29 -4.78 -9.25 4.60
CA ASP A 29 -5.66 -8.75 5.66
C ASP A 29 -4.88 -8.13 6.82
N PHE A 30 -3.77 -8.75 7.21
CA PHE A 30 -2.79 -8.20 8.15
C PHE A 30 -2.20 -6.88 7.61
N LEU A 31 -1.69 -6.91 6.38
CA LEU A 31 -0.93 -5.80 5.82
C LEU A 31 -1.81 -4.57 5.66
N ASP A 32 -3.06 -4.73 5.21
CA ASP A 32 -4.01 -3.62 5.10
C ASP A 32 -4.29 -2.97 6.47
N ARG A 33 -4.41 -3.78 7.54
CA ARG A 33 -4.61 -3.25 8.90
C ARG A 33 -3.37 -2.52 9.41
N HIS A 34 -2.19 -3.08 9.17
CA HIS A 34 -0.93 -2.48 9.61
C HIS A 34 -0.63 -1.19 8.84
N ILE A 35 -0.91 -1.14 7.53
CA ILE A 35 -0.82 0.09 6.74
C ILE A 35 -1.80 1.13 7.26
N GLU A 36 -3.04 0.77 7.59
CA GLU A 36 -4.02 1.71 8.15
C GLU A 36 -3.52 2.37 9.44
N GLU A 37 -2.95 1.60 10.36
CA GLU A 37 -2.35 2.13 11.59
C GLU A 37 -1.16 3.07 11.31
N CYS A 38 -0.35 2.77 10.28
CA CYS A 38 0.75 3.63 9.85
C CYS A 38 0.27 4.92 9.20
N VAL A 39 -0.78 4.85 8.37
CA VAL A 39 -1.42 6.01 7.73
C VAL A 39 -1.96 6.95 8.80
N GLN A 40 -2.69 6.41 9.79
CA GLN A 40 -3.21 7.22 10.90
C GLN A 40 -2.10 7.94 11.67
N ARG A 41 -0.95 7.29 11.85
CA ARG A 41 0.23 7.94 12.45
C ARG A 41 0.77 9.06 11.58
N MET A 42 0.91 8.85 10.27
CA MET A 42 1.33 9.92 9.35
C MET A 42 0.37 11.12 9.38
N GLU A 43 -0.94 10.86 9.40
CA GLU A 43 -1.96 11.91 9.45
C GLU A 43 -1.93 12.67 10.79
N ALA A 44 -1.68 11.99 11.91
CA ALA A 44 -1.49 12.63 13.21
C ALA A 44 -0.28 13.58 13.21
N GLU A 45 0.81 13.14 12.59
CA GLU A 45 2.08 13.87 12.44
C GLU A 45 2.13 14.81 11.23
N ALA A 46 1.00 15.03 10.51
CA ALA A 46 0.97 15.76 9.24
C ALA A 46 1.62 17.16 9.31
N HIS A 47 1.52 17.84 10.46
CA HIS A 47 2.12 19.15 10.70
C HIS A 47 3.66 19.16 10.66
N HIS A 48 4.31 18.00 10.86
CA HIS A 48 5.75 17.81 10.69
C HIS A 48 6.11 17.29 9.29
N LEU A 49 5.15 16.75 8.55
CA LEU A 49 5.36 16.04 7.29
C LEU A 49 4.90 16.84 6.06
N SER A 50 4.14 17.93 6.24
CA SER A 50 3.50 18.67 5.14
C SER A 50 4.50 19.21 4.12
N GLU A 51 5.71 19.58 4.55
CA GLU A 51 6.77 20.12 3.71
C GLU A 51 7.72 19.04 3.17
N ASP A 52 7.62 17.81 3.64
CA ASP A 52 8.58 16.75 3.31
C ASP A 52 8.40 16.22 1.88
N CYS A 53 9.52 15.99 1.18
CA CYS A 53 9.48 15.41 -0.15
C CYS A 53 9.00 13.93 -0.12
N GLU A 54 8.66 13.41 -1.29
CA GLU A 54 8.19 12.03 -1.48
C GLU A 54 9.13 10.99 -0.85
N GLU A 55 10.45 11.19 -0.97
CA GLU A 55 11.45 10.30 -0.41
C GLU A 55 11.34 10.22 1.11
N LYS A 56 11.23 11.37 1.79
CA LYS A 56 11.12 11.44 3.26
C LYS A 56 9.80 10.87 3.77
N LEU A 57 8.69 11.17 3.08
CA LEU A 57 7.38 10.59 3.42
C LEU A 57 7.41 9.06 3.29
N SER A 58 8.04 8.56 2.23
CA SER A 58 8.23 7.11 2.02
C SER A 58 9.21 6.50 3.02
N ALA A 59 10.23 7.26 3.47
CA ALA A 59 11.10 6.87 4.58
C ALA A 59 10.31 6.67 5.88
N PHE A 60 9.48 7.65 6.22
CA PHE A 60 8.64 7.62 7.42
C PHE A 60 7.68 6.42 7.38
N LEU A 61 7.03 6.20 6.24
CA LEU A 61 6.12 5.08 6.06
C LEU A 61 6.85 3.74 6.16
N ALA A 62 8.01 3.59 5.50
CA ALA A 62 8.82 2.37 5.58
C ALA A 62 9.26 2.06 7.01
N ALA A 63 9.72 3.08 7.74
CA ALA A 63 10.11 2.95 9.14
C ALA A 63 8.92 2.57 10.03
N SER A 64 7.75 3.17 9.80
CA SER A 64 6.53 2.87 10.55
C SER A 64 5.98 1.48 10.28
N LEU A 65 6.08 1.00 9.04
CA LEU A 65 5.65 -0.34 8.63
C LEU A 65 6.60 -1.43 9.15
N SER A 66 7.88 -1.14 9.30
CA SER A 66 8.88 -2.14 9.70
C SER A 66 8.63 -2.63 11.12
N MET A 67 8.59 -3.96 11.27
CA MET A 67 8.36 -4.62 12.56
C MET A 67 8.95 -6.03 12.56
N PRO A 68 9.14 -6.67 13.72
CA PRO A 68 9.61 -8.06 13.75
C PRO A 68 8.74 -8.98 12.87
N GLY A 69 9.38 -9.63 11.89
CA GLY A 69 8.71 -10.50 10.92
C GLY A 69 8.24 -9.82 9.63
N LEU A 70 8.34 -8.49 9.52
CA LEU A 70 8.00 -7.72 8.31
C LEU A 70 9.14 -6.76 7.96
N SER A 71 9.83 -7.03 6.84
CA SER A 71 10.87 -6.15 6.32
C SER A 71 10.28 -5.21 5.26
N VAL A 72 10.69 -3.94 5.28
CA VAL A 72 10.33 -2.96 4.26
C VAL A 72 11.61 -2.36 3.69
N VAL A 73 11.88 -2.67 2.42
CA VAL A 73 13.06 -2.20 1.70
C VAL A 73 12.63 -1.06 0.80
N ARG A 74 13.22 0.12 1.00
CA ARG A 74 13.06 1.26 0.08
C ARG A 74 13.97 1.13 -1.13
N GLU A 75 13.54 1.68 -2.26
CA GLU A 75 14.31 1.71 -3.52
C GLU A 75 14.79 0.32 -3.97
N GLY A 76 14.06 -0.72 -3.57
CA GLY A 76 14.42 -2.09 -3.87
C GLY A 76 14.35 -2.33 -5.37
N TYR A 77 15.41 -2.91 -5.93
CA TYR A 77 15.42 -3.24 -7.36
C TYR A 77 14.48 -4.42 -7.67
N SER A 78 13.46 -4.15 -8.48
CA SER A 78 12.51 -5.13 -9.01
C SER A 78 12.13 -4.72 -10.43
N ASN A 79 12.99 -5.02 -11.40
CA ASN A 79 12.87 -4.52 -12.78
C ASN A 79 12.83 -2.97 -12.87
N GLY A 80 13.34 -2.29 -11.83
CA GLY A 80 13.30 -0.84 -11.59
C GLY A 80 13.35 -0.54 -10.09
N HIS A 81 13.44 0.74 -9.68
CA HIS A 81 13.39 1.13 -8.26
C HIS A 81 11.94 1.24 -7.81
N VAL A 82 11.47 0.25 -7.07
CA VAL A 82 10.17 0.30 -6.40
C VAL A 82 10.33 1.13 -5.13
N ASP A 83 9.43 2.06 -4.88
CA ASP A 83 9.50 2.90 -3.69
C ASP A 83 9.54 2.06 -2.42
N LEU A 84 8.66 1.05 -2.30
CA LEU A 84 8.65 0.10 -1.19
C LEU A 84 8.49 -1.34 -1.66
N THR A 85 9.37 -2.23 -1.18
CA THR A 85 9.17 -3.67 -1.21
C THR A 85 8.93 -4.19 0.21
N ILE A 86 7.73 -4.69 0.47
CA ILE A 86 7.30 -5.22 1.76
C ILE A 86 7.40 -6.74 1.71
N LYS A 87 8.11 -7.36 2.66
CA LYS A 87 8.31 -8.81 2.71
C LYS A 87 7.98 -9.36 4.09
N SER A 88 7.23 -10.46 4.11
CA SER A 88 7.14 -11.28 5.31
C SER A 88 8.41 -12.12 5.45
N GLU A 89 9.03 -12.03 6.61
CA GLU A 89 10.15 -12.90 7.02
C GLU A 89 9.64 -14.17 7.73
N SER A 90 8.34 -14.46 7.63
CA SER A 90 7.72 -15.63 8.25
C SER A 90 8.30 -16.94 7.71
N ILE A 91 8.55 -17.88 8.61
CA ILE A 91 8.99 -19.25 8.28
C ILE A 91 7.87 -20.03 7.59
N LYS A 92 6.60 -19.71 7.88
CA LYS A 92 5.46 -20.46 7.36
C LYS A 92 5.22 -20.20 5.88
N ARG A 93 5.30 -18.93 5.48
CA ARG A 93 5.08 -18.49 4.10
C ARG A 93 5.75 -17.14 3.88
N ARG A 94 6.62 -17.07 2.88
CA ARG A 94 7.26 -15.81 2.46
C ARG A 94 6.35 -15.11 1.47
N GLU A 95 5.84 -13.96 1.89
CA GLU A 95 5.03 -13.08 1.05
C GLU A 95 5.80 -11.82 0.68
N ARG A 96 5.50 -11.27 -0.49
CA ARG A 96 6.08 -10.02 -0.99
C ARG A 96 4.98 -9.17 -1.62
N ARG A 97 4.96 -7.88 -1.27
CA ARG A 97 4.13 -6.87 -1.93
C ARG A 97 5.00 -5.67 -2.35
N LEU A 98 4.59 -5.05 -3.43
CA LEU A 98 5.21 -3.85 -3.97
C LEU A 98 4.28 -2.67 -3.68
N ALA A 99 4.85 -1.53 -3.32
CA ALA A 99 4.10 -0.28 -3.25
C ALA A 99 4.85 0.83 -3.99
N GLU A 100 4.11 1.59 -4.80
CA GLU A 100 4.56 2.85 -5.38
C GLU A 100 3.98 3.99 -4.56
N ALA A 101 4.81 4.96 -4.18
CA ALA A 101 4.44 6.08 -3.35
C ALA A 101 4.66 7.40 -4.10
N LYS A 102 3.64 8.27 -4.15
CA LYS A 102 3.71 9.53 -4.89
C LYS A 102 3.08 10.68 -4.13
N ILE A 103 3.61 11.89 -4.28
CA ILE A 103 2.83 13.09 -3.92
C ILE A 103 1.70 13.27 -4.96
N TYR A 104 0.46 13.44 -4.50
CA TYR A 104 -0.68 13.57 -5.41
C TYR A 104 -0.58 14.83 -6.28
N ALA A 105 -0.47 14.61 -7.60
CA ALA A 105 -0.40 15.66 -8.61
C ALA A 105 -1.51 15.57 -9.67
N GLY A 106 -2.54 14.75 -9.44
CA GLY A 106 -3.70 14.60 -10.31
C GLY A 106 -3.79 13.26 -11.04
N PRO A 107 -4.91 13.00 -11.73
CA PRO A 107 -5.23 11.67 -12.29
C PRO A 107 -4.20 11.13 -13.30
N ALA A 108 -3.52 11.99 -14.05
CA ALA A 108 -2.48 11.57 -14.99
C ALA A 108 -1.23 11.04 -14.26
N TYR A 109 -0.86 11.65 -13.14
CA TYR A 109 0.27 11.19 -12.31
C TYR A 109 -0.11 9.92 -11.54
N HIS A 110 -1.35 9.84 -11.07
CA HIS A 110 -1.89 8.62 -10.48
C HIS A 110 -1.82 7.42 -11.43
N ALA A 111 -2.27 7.60 -12.69
CA ALA A 111 -2.19 6.55 -13.71
C ALA A 111 -0.73 6.12 -13.99
N LYS A 112 0.24 7.05 -13.95
CA LYS A 112 1.67 6.71 -14.06
C LYS A 112 2.15 5.86 -12.88
N ALA A 113 1.70 6.16 -11.66
CA ALA A 113 2.04 5.34 -10.49
C ALA A 113 1.54 3.90 -10.63
N ILE A 114 0.30 3.73 -11.12
CA ILE A 114 -0.25 2.41 -11.47
C ILE A 114 0.60 1.74 -12.56
N GLU A 115 0.95 2.46 -13.62
CA GLU A 115 1.76 1.93 -14.72
C GLU A 115 3.13 1.45 -14.24
N GLN A 116 3.81 2.22 -13.39
CA GLN A 116 5.07 1.82 -12.77
C GLN A 116 4.90 0.54 -11.96
N LEU A 117 3.92 0.49 -11.05
CA LEU A 117 3.65 -0.66 -10.20
C LEU A 117 3.29 -1.91 -11.00
N VAL A 118 2.29 -1.82 -11.88
CA VAL A 118 1.72 -2.95 -12.60
C VAL A 118 2.62 -3.38 -13.74
N SER A 119 3.07 -2.45 -14.60
CA SER A 119 3.71 -2.80 -15.87
C SER A 119 5.23 -2.87 -15.80
N ARG A 120 5.86 -2.15 -14.86
CA ARG A 120 7.34 -2.14 -14.75
C ARG A 120 7.83 -3.07 -13.65
N TYR A 121 7.24 -2.97 -12.46
CA TYR A 121 7.82 -3.59 -11.27
C TYR A 121 7.23 -4.95 -10.92
N SER A 122 5.92 -5.11 -11.16
CA SER A 122 5.25 -6.38 -10.94
C SER A 122 5.66 -7.38 -12.02
N THR A 123 5.73 -8.65 -11.63
CA THR A 123 5.98 -9.76 -12.57
C THR A 123 4.69 -10.47 -12.97
N GLY A 124 3.54 -10.01 -12.43
CA GLY A 124 2.25 -10.71 -12.49
C GLY A 124 2.11 -11.89 -11.53
N ARG A 125 3.20 -12.32 -10.87
CA ARG A 125 3.15 -13.39 -9.87
C ARG A 125 2.46 -12.96 -8.58
N GLN A 126 2.67 -11.71 -8.18
CA GLN A 126 1.98 -11.13 -7.03
C GLN A 126 0.61 -10.68 -7.48
N SER A 127 -0.42 -11.22 -6.84
CA SER A 127 -1.82 -10.89 -7.10
C SER A 127 -2.21 -9.49 -6.61
N ARG A 128 -1.37 -8.83 -5.81
CA ARG A 128 -1.66 -7.54 -5.18
C ARG A 128 -0.45 -6.60 -5.10
N GLY A 129 -0.70 -5.30 -5.27
CA GLY A 129 0.21 -4.19 -4.96
C GLY A 129 -0.52 -2.98 -4.38
N TYR A 130 0.25 -1.95 -4.03
CA TYR A 130 -0.26 -0.74 -3.38
C TYR A 130 0.18 0.52 -4.13
N VAL A 131 -0.73 1.46 -4.32
CA VAL A 131 -0.40 2.83 -4.73
C VAL A 131 -0.73 3.74 -3.54
N ILE A 132 0.27 4.45 -3.05
CA ILE A 132 0.16 5.30 -1.87
C ILE A 132 0.34 6.74 -2.31
N GLU A 133 -0.68 7.56 -2.15
CA GLU A 133 -0.64 8.96 -2.55
C GLU A 133 -0.70 9.90 -1.35
N TYR A 134 0.27 10.80 -1.25
CA TYR A 134 0.33 11.82 -0.20
C TYR A 134 -0.36 13.11 -0.68
N PHE A 135 -1.42 13.51 0.00
CA PHE A 135 -2.19 14.71 -0.30
C PHE A 135 -1.74 15.87 0.59
N LYS A 136 -1.07 16.86 -0.01
CA LYS A 136 -0.60 18.09 0.65
C LYS A 136 -1.56 19.28 0.49
N LYS A 137 -2.77 19.04 0.00
CA LYS A 137 -3.78 20.07 -0.27
C LYS A 137 -5.11 19.70 0.37
N PRO A 138 -5.98 20.68 0.70
CA PRO A 138 -7.24 20.42 1.37
C PRO A 138 -8.21 19.67 0.46
N GLY A 139 -9.25 19.09 1.07
CA GLY A 139 -10.36 18.48 0.34
C GLY A 139 -10.08 17.08 -0.21
N ILE A 140 -9.23 16.29 0.45
CA ILE A 140 -8.89 14.91 0.03
C ILE A 140 -10.12 14.06 -0.31
N SER A 141 -11.21 14.17 0.47
CA SER A 141 -12.43 13.39 0.23
C SER A 141 -13.01 13.62 -1.16
N GLU A 142 -13.07 14.88 -1.62
CA GLU A 142 -13.55 15.21 -2.97
C GLU A 142 -12.54 14.81 -4.04
N LEU A 143 -11.26 14.99 -3.77
CA LEU A 143 -10.20 14.65 -4.71
C LEU A 143 -10.16 13.15 -5.00
N VAL A 144 -10.34 12.31 -3.98
CA VAL A 144 -10.41 10.86 -4.13
C VAL A 144 -11.65 10.44 -4.91
N VAL A 145 -12.81 11.07 -4.67
CA VAL A 145 -14.02 10.80 -5.48
C VAL A 145 -13.80 11.16 -6.95
N LYS A 146 -13.19 12.33 -7.23
CA LYS A 146 -12.85 12.76 -8.59
C LYS A 146 -11.85 11.82 -9.25
N LEU A 147 -10.86 11.34 -8.50
CA LEU A 147 -9.85 10.40 -8.97
C LEU A 147 -10.49 9.07 -9.39
N ARG A 148 -11.32 8.49 -8.50
CA ARG A 148 -12.07 7.25 -8.78
C ARG A 148 -13.02 7.38 -9.96
N THR A 149 -13.78 8.46 -10.01
CA THR A 149 -14.70 8.73 -11.14
C THR A 149 -13.95 8.78 -12.46
N LYS A 150 -12.73 9.36 -12.48
CA LYS A 150 -11.90 9.38 -13.68
C LYS A 150 -11.32 8.00 -14.01
N ALA A 151 -10.89 7.23 -13.02
CA ALA A 151 -10.43 5.84 -13.23
C ALA A 151 -11.55 4.95 -13.81
N ASP A 152 -12.77 5.07 -13.28
CA ASP A 152 -13.94 4.28 -13.73
C ASP A 152 -14.45 4.68 -15.11
N ARG A 153 -14.12 5.89 -15.57
CA ARG A 153 -14.44 6.34 -16.92
C ARG A 153 -13.35 5.95 -17.92
N ASP A 154 -12.09 6.09 -17.53
CA ASP A 154 -10.95 6.01 -18.45
C ASP A 154 -10.30 4.62 -18.47
N PHE A 155 -10.56 3.78 -17.46
CA PHE A 155 -9.95 2.45 -17.27
C PHE A 155 -8.42 2.45 -17.47
N PRO A 156 -7.67 3.22 -16.66
CA PRO A 156 -6.24 3.39 -16.85
C PRO A 156 -5.47 2.07 -16.70
N VAL A 157 -4.39 1.90 -17.45
CA VAL A 157 -3.44 0.78 -17.30
C VAL A 157 -4.15 -0.58 -17.31
N HIS A 158 -4.98 -0.82 -18.34
CA HIS A 158 -5.74 -2.08 -18.49
C HIS A 158 -6.57 -2.44 -17.24
N GLN A 159 -7.17 -1.43 -16.60
CA GLN A 159 -8.11 -1.65 -15.51
C GLN A 159 -9.30 -2.48 -16.00
N GLU A 160 -9.69 -3.47 -15.21
CA GLU A 160 -10.86 -4.31 -15.46
C GLU A 160 -11.98 -3.97 -14.48
N GLY A 161 -13.10 -3.52 -15.02
CA GLY A 161 -14.26 -3.14 -14.23
C GLY A 161 -14.08 -1.85 -13.43
N ALA A 162 -15.13 -1.46 -12.74
CA ALA A 162 -15.15 -0.27 -11.90
C ALA A 162 -14.38 -0.51 -10.59
N THR A 163 -13.86 0.58 -10.02
CA THR A 163 -13.25 0.59 -8.70
C THR A 163 -14.26 0.18 -7.63
N CYS A 164 -13.79 -0.52 -6.60
CA CYS A 164 -14.60 -0.85 -5.43
C CYS A 164 -14.03 -0.22 -4.15
N ASN A 165 -14.87 -0.10 -3.13
CA ASN A 165 -14.47 0.48 -1.86
C ASN A 165 -13.48 -0.45 -1.14
N HIS A 166 -12.45 0.16 -0.54
CA HIS A 166 -11.62 -0.51 0.45
C HIS A 166 -12.11 -0.16 1.86
N LYS A 167 -11.77 -0.98 2.86
CA LYS A 167 -12.16 -0.75 4.27
C LYS A 167 -11.53 0.51 4.87
N MET A 168 -10.30 0.82 4.46
CA MET A 168 -9.57 2.01 4.90
C MET A 168 -10.24 3.28 4.37
N LYS A 169 -10.30 4.32 5.21
CA LYS A 169 -10.84 5.62 4.81
C LYS A 169 -10.03 6.19 3.64
N TRP A 170 -10.73 6.73 2.65
CA TRP A 170 -10.16 7.28 1.42
C TRP A 170 -9.32 6.28 0.62
N ALA A 171 -9.47 4.98 0.86
CA ALA A 171 -8.86 3.96 0.03
C ALA A 171 -9.89 3.30 -0.90
N TYR A 172 -9.41 2.78 -2.03
CA TYR A 172 -10.23 2.04 -2.99
C TYR A 172 -9.39 0.98 -3.70
N ILE A 173 -10.06 0.13 -4.46
CA ILE A 173 -9.45 -1.01 -5.15
C ILE A 173 -9.74 -0.89 -6.64
N SER A 174 -8.75 -1.21 -7.47
CA SER A 174 -8.92 -1.55 -8.89
C SER A 174 -8.20 -2.84 -9.21
N ASP A 175 -8.66 -3.56 -10.24
CA ASP A 175 -8.00 -4.75 -10.76
C ASP A 175 -7.44 -4.42 -12.15
N HIS A 176 -6.19 -4.83 -12.44
CA HIS A 176 -5.48 -4.51 -13.68
C HIS A 176 -4.96 -5.76 -14.36
N ARG A 177 -5.17 -5.89 -15.68
CA ARG A 177 -4.61 -6.99 -16.46
C ARG A 177 -3.13 -6.75 -16.71
N HIS A 178 -2.27 -7.58 -16.12
CA HIS A 178 -0.84 -7.55 -16.35
C HIS A 178 -0.48 -8.18 -17.70
N THR A 179 0.72 -7.89 -18.23
CA THR A 179 1.21 -8.47 -19.50
C THR A 179 1.30 -9.99 -19.48
N SER A 180 1.50 -10.59 -18.29
CA SER A 180 1.44 -12.04 -18.07
C SER A 180 0.02 -12.63 -18.12
N GLN A 181 -0.99 -11.83 -18.42
CA GLN A 181 -2.43 -12.16 -18.39
C GLN A 181 -3.02 -12.40 -17.00
N GLU A 182 -2.21 -12.33 -15.94
CA GLU A 182 -2.70 -12.37 -14.56
C GLU A 182 -3.34 -11.04 -14.16
N LEU A 183 -4.29 -11.11 -13.23
CA LEU A 183 -4.87 -9.92 -12.61
C LEU A 183 -4.02 -9.47 -11.42
N VAL A 184 -3.66 -8.18 -11.43
CA VAL A 184 -3.01 -7.51 -10.30
C VAL A 184 -4.01 -6.56 -9.67
N ARG A 185 -4.38 -6.85 -8.42
CA ARG A 185 -5.19 -5.98 -7.59
C ARG A 185 -4.35 -4.84 -7.03
N VAL A 186 -4.77 -3.60 -7.26
CA VAL A 186 -4.12 -2.41 -6.71
C VAL A 186 -5.00 -1.83 -5.61
N ILE A 187 -4.43 -1.72 -4.40
CA ILE A 187 -5.05 -0.99 -3.30
C ILE A 187 -4.50 0.44 -3.32
N HIS A 188 -5.40 1.38 -3.57
CA HIS A 188 -5.09 2.81 -3.61
C HIS A 188 -5.32 3.40 -2.23
N ILE A 189 -4.28 3.95 -1.62
CA ILE A 189 -4.30 4.50 -0.26
C ILE A 189 -3.96 5.97 -0.36
N ASN A 190 -4.90 6.83 0.05
CA ASN A 190 -4.76 8.28 -0.06
C ASN A 190 -4.57 8.87 1.34
N VAL A 191 -3.36 9.37 1.61
CA VAL A 191 -2.92 9.82 2.94
C VAL A 191 -3.02 11.34 3.03
N ASN A 192 -3.75 11.85 4.02
CA ASN A 192 -3.87 13.29 4.21
C ASN A 192 -2.68 13.85 5.03
N VAL A 193 -1.73 14.47 4.35
CA VAL A 193 -0.60 15.18 4.99
C VAL A 193 -0.78 16.71 4.94
N HIS A 194 -1.99 17.17 4.63
CA HIS A 194 -2.38 18.58 4.71
C HIS A 194 -2.95 18.91 6.09
N ARG A 195 -2.47 19.99 6.70
CA ARG A 195 -2.87 20.51 8.01
C ARG A 195 -3.26 21.97 7.91
#